data_AF-F8FCI5-F1
#
_entry.id   AF-F8FCI5-F1
#
_cell.length_a   1.000
_cell.length_b   1.000
_cell.length_c   1.000
_cell.angle_alpha   90.00
_cell.angle_beta   90.00
_cell.angle_gamma   90.00
#
_symmetry.space_group_name_H-M   'P 1'
#
loop_
_entity.id
_entity.type
_entity.pdbx_description
1 polymer ?
#
loop_
_entity_poly.entity_id
_entity_poly.type
_entity_poly.pdbx_seq_one_letter_code
_entity_poly.pdbx_strand_id
1 'polypeptide(L)'
;MLMLACFMSWAGVTLWNQIGKISERKDKVAALEQKEAEVKQINEETQREIARLNDPEYVSQKIRKDLHYIKKGERLFFTPVAPKQ
;
A
#
# COMPACT_ATOMS: atom_id res chain seq x y z
N MET A 1 -45.92 36.38 14.60
CA MET A 1 -44.73 37.24 14.44
C MET A 1 -43.66 36.96 15.50
N LEU A 2 -43.93 37.14 16.81
CA LEU A 2 -42.93 36.95 17.88
C LEU A 2 -42.31 35.54 17.95
N MET A 3 -43.14 34.49 17.88
CA MET A 3 -42.66 33.09 17.83
C MET A 3 -41.73 32.82 16.64
N LEU A 4 -42.07 33.36 15.47
CA LEU A 4 -41.26 33.19 14.26
C LEU A 4 -39.92 33.92 14.38
N ALA A 5 -39.92 35.12 14.98
CA ALA A 5 -38.71 35.90 15.23
C ALA A 5 -37.76 35.17 16.20
N CYS A 6 -38.29 34.62 17.30
CA CYS A 6 -37.49 33.82 18.23
C CYS A 6 -36.90 32.57 17.57
N PHE A 7 -37.68 31.89 16.72
CA PHE A 7 -37.19 30.73 15.97
C PHE A 7 -36.09 31.11 14.98
N MET A 8 -36.25 32.21 14.25
CA MET A 8 -35.26 32.70 13.29
C MET A 8 -33.95 33.12 13.98
N SER A 9 -34.03 33.76 15.15
CA SER A 9 -32.85 34.11 15.94
C SER A 9 -32.08 32.87 16.42
N TRP A 10 -32.80 31.85 16.89
CA TRP A 10 -32.17 30.58 17.30
C TRP A 10 -31.58 29.81 16.11
N ALA A 11 -32.28 29.77 14.98
CA ALA A 11 -31.82 29.11 13.76
C ALA A 11 -30.55 29.79 13.21
N GLY A 12 -30.50 31.13 13.19
CA GLY A 12 -29.33 31.89 12.76
C GLY A 12 -28.08 31.59 13.58
N VAL A 13 -28.19 31.61 14.92
CA VAL A 13 -27.08 31.27 15.82
C VAL A 13 -26.63 29.82 15.65
N THR A 14 -27.58 28.91 15.47
CA THR A 14 -27.30 27.48 15.30
C THR A 14 -26.60 27.21 13.96
N LEU A 15 -27.00 27.87 12.88
CA LEU A 15 -26.34 27.77 11.58
C LEU A 15 -24.91 28.31 11.64
N TRP A 16 -24.69 29.45 12.31
CA TRP A 16 -23.35 30.02 12.47
C TRP A 16 -22.41 29.06 13.22
N ASN A 17 -22.90 28.43 14.29
CA ASN A 17 -22.15 27.42 15.04
C ASN A 17 -21.92 26.11 14.28
N GLN A 18 -22.76 25.79 13.29
CA GLN A 18 -22.60 24.58 12.46
C GLN A 18 -21.58 24.76 11.34
N ILE A 19 -21.43 25.96 10.79
CA ILE A 19 -20.48 26.24 9.70
C ILE A 19 -19.04 25.91 10.11
N GLY A 20 -18.61 26.35 11.30
CA GLY A 20 -17.27 26.03 11.81
C GLY A 20 -17.03 24.53 12.00
N LYS A 21 -18.02 23.81 12.56
CA LYS A 21 -17.95 22.36 12.77
C LYS A 21 -17.92 21.57 11.46
N ILE A 22 -18.60 22.06 10.42
CA ILE A 22 -18.61 21.42 9.10
C ILE A 22 -17.23 21.58 8.44
N SER A 23 -16.59 22.74 8.53
CA SER A 23 -15.24 22.94 8.00
C SER A 23 -14.25 21.97 8.65
N GLU A 24 -14.21 21.92 9.98
CA GLU A 24 -13.29 21.05 10.71
C GLU A 24 -13.49 19.56 10.37
N ARG A 25 -14.75 19.13 10.20
CA ARG A 25 -15.06 17.75 9.79
C ARG A 25 -14.62 17.47 8.36
N LYS A 26 -14.81 18.42 7.43
CA LYS A 26 -14.36 18.28 6.05
C LYS A 26 -12.83 18.17 5.98
N ASP A 27 -12.11 18.99 6.72
CA ASP A 27 -10.65 18.94 6.77
C ASP A 27 -10.14 17.60 7.33
N LYS A 28 -10.81 17.07 8.37
CA LYS A 28 -10.51 15.74 8.92
C LYS A 28 -10.77 14.62 7.92
N VAL A 29 -11.88 14.67 7.18
CA VAL A 29 -12.18 13.69 6.13
C VAL A 29 -11.13 13.74 5.03
N ALA A 30 -10.80 14.93 4.52
CA ALA A 30 -9.78 15.10 3.50
C ALA A 30 -8.40 14.58 3.96
N ALA A 31 -8.01 14.84 5.20
CA ALA A 31 -6.76 14.34 5.76
C ALA A 31 -6.76 12.81 5.91
N LEU A 32 -7.89 12.20 6.27
CA LEU A 32 -8.02 10.75 6.37
C LEU A 32 -8.00 10.09 4.99
N GLU A 33 -8.68 10.66 4.01
CA GLU A 33 -8.67 10.18 2.61
C GLU A 33 -7.24 10.23 2.02
N GLN A 34 -6.49 11.30 2.29
CA GLN A 34 -5.09 11.40 1.87
C GLN A 34 -4.22 10.30 2.49
N LYS A 35 -4.37 10.06 3.81
CA LYS A 35 -3.64 8.98 4.49
C LYS A 35 -4.03 7.60 3.98
N GLU A 36 -5.30 7.38 3.69
CA GLU A 36 -5.78 6.11 3.14
C GLU A 36 -5.14 5.85 1.76
N ALA A 37 -5.12 6.87 0.90
CA ALA A 37 -4.49 6.79 -0.41
C ALA A 37 -2.99 6.50 -0.32
N GLU A 38 -2.27 7.19 0.58
CA GLU A 38 -0.84 6.97 0.82
C GLU A 38 -0.55 5.54 1.30
N VAL A 39 -1.27 5.08 2.33
CA VAL A 39 -1.11 3.72 2.87
C VAL A 39 -1.42 2.66 1.83
N LYS A 40 -2.45 2.89 1.00
CA LYS A 40 -2.79 1.97 -0.08
C LYS A 40 -1.67 1.87 -1.12
N GLN A 41 -1.07 3.00 -1.51
CA GLN A 41 0.07 3.01 -2.42
C GLN A 41 1.27 2.26 -1.85
N ILE A 42 1.64 2.53 -0.59
CA ILE A 42 2.75 1.85 0.10
C ILE A 42 2.49 0.34 0.19
N ASN A 43 1.26 -0.06 0.50
CA ASN A 43 0.89 -1.47 0.59
C ASN A 43 0.98 -2.15 -0.79
N GLU A 44 0.49 -1.51 -1.85
CA GLU A 44 0.61 -2.04 -3.21
C GLU A 44 2.08 -2.18 -3.65
N GLU A 45 2.92 -1.19 -3.35
CA GLU A 45 4.36 -1.25 -3.61
C GLU A 45 5.03 -2.40 -2.85
N THR A 46 4.76 -2.49 -1.55
CA THR A 46 5.28 -3.55 -0.67
C THR A 46 4.83 -4.93 -1.14
N GLN A 47 3.57 -5.09 -1.55
CA GLN A 47 3.06 -6.36 -2.09
C GLN A 47 3.74 -6.74 -3.41
N ARG A 48 4.06 -5.77 -4.28
CA ARG A 48 4.84 -6.03 -5.50
C ARG A 48 6.26 -6.44 -5.18
N GLU A 49 6.90 -5.82 -4.19
CA GLU A 49 8.23 -6.22 -3.73
C GLU A 49 8.21 -7.63 -3.15
N ILE A 50 7.23 -7.94 -2.29
CA ILE A 50 7.01 -9.28 -1.74
C ILE A 50 6.81 -10.29 -2.88
N ALA A 51 5.98 -9.99 -3.88
CA ALA A 51 5.75 -10.88 -5.01
C ALA A 51 7.02 -11.13 -5.84
N ARG A 52 7.85 -10.09 -6.05
CA ARG A 52 9.16 -10.22 -6.73
C ARG A 52 10.15 -11.06 -5.92
N LEU A 53 10.16 -10.90 -4.60
CA LEU A 53 11.03 -11.65 -3.69
C LEU A 53 10.57 -13.12 -3.52
N ASN A 54 9.26 -13.35 -3.60
CA ASN A 54 8.64 -14.65 -3.43
C ASN A 54 8.40 -15.40 -4.74
N ASP A 55 8.98 -15.01 -5.88
CA ASP A 55 9.02 -15.88 -7.07
C ASP A 55 10.07 -16.98 -6.84
N PRO A 56 9.67 -18.14 -6.29
CA PRO A 56 10.59 -19.13 -5.74
C PRO A 56 11.30 -19.89 -6.85
N GLU A 57 10.71 -19.91 -8.05
CA GLU A 57 11.27 -20.58 -9.21
C GLU A 57 12.48 -19.81 -9.72
N TYR A 58 12.37 -18.48 -9.85
CA TYR A 58 13.50 -17.62 -10.23
C TYR A 58 14.64 -17.65 -9.19
N VAL A 59 14.31 -17.57 -7.90
CA VAL A 59 15.31 -17.64 -6.81
C VAL A 59 16.01 -18.99 -6.80
N SER A 60 15.28 -20.09 -6.98
CA SER A 60 15.86 -21.44 -7.01
C SER A 60 16.73 -21.68 -8.26
N GLN A 61 16.34 -21.17 -9.43
CA GLN A 61 17.15 -21.23 -10.64
C GLN A 61 18.45 -20.44 -10.49
N LYS A 62 18.40 -19.27 -9.85
CA LYS A 62 19.57 -18.43 -9.61
C LYS A 62 20.54 -19.05 -8.61
N ILE A 63 20.03 -19.59 -7.50
CA ILE A 63 20.84 -20.32 -6.50
C ILE A 63 21.53 -21.55 -7.13
N ARG A 64 20.84 -22.25 -8.05
CA ARG A 64 21.41 -23.40 -8.77
C ARG A 64 22.48 -23.01 -9.79
N LYS A 65 22.28 -21.90 -10.51
CA LYS A 65 23.21 -21.42 -11.55
C LYS A 65 24.45 -20.73 -10.96
N ASP A 66 24.28 -19.86 -9.97
CA ASP A 66 25.34 -18.94 -9.53
C ASP A 66 26.05 -19.40 -8.26
N LEU A 67 25.34 -20.10 -7.35
CA LEU A 67 25.90 -20.56 -6.07
C LEU A 67 26.27 -22.05 -6.09
N HIS A 68 26.12 -22.72 -7.25
CA HIS A 68 26.27 -24.16 -7.43
C HIS A 68 25.60 -24.98 -6.31
N TYR A 69 24.51 -24.45 -5.75
CA TYR A 69 23.89 -25.04 -4.59
C TYR A 69 23.07 -26.24 -5.02
N ILE A 70 23.39 -27.40 -4.47
CA ILE A 70 22.77 -28.67 -4.80
C ILE A 70 21.89 -29.09 -3.62
N LYS A 71 20.65 -29.53 -3.87
CA LYS A 71 19.82 -30.10 -2.79
C LYS A 71 20.50 -31.34 -2.22
N LYS A 72 20.39 -31.56 -0.92
CA LYS A 72 20.99 -32.70 -0.21
C LYS A 72 20.52 -34.02 -0.83
N GLY A 73 21.36 -34.66 -1.65
CA GLY A 73 21.05 -35.91 -2.37
C GLY A 73 21.24 -35.88 -3.89
N GLU A 74 21.44 -34.71 -4.51
CA GLU A 74 21.71 -34.59 -5.96
C GLU A 74 23.23 -34.57 -6.24
N ARG A 75 23.68 -35.14 -7.38
CA ARG A 75 25.08 -35.15 -7.83
C ARG A 75 25.24 -34.30 -9.09
N LEU A 76 26.14 -33.31 -9.06
CA LEU A 76 26.52 -32.54 -10.25
C LEU A 76 27.41 -33.40 -11.16
N PHE A 77 27.02 -33.57 -12.42
CA PHE A 77 27.87 -34.14 -13.45
C PHE A 77 28.50 -32.99 -14.26
N PHE A 78 29.80 -32.77 -14.08
CA PHE A 78 30.58 -31.92 -14.96
C PHE A 78 31.05 -32.76 -16.15
N THR A 79 30.46 -32.55 -17.33
CA THR A 79 31.07 -32.99 -18.58
C THR A 79 32.16 -31.99 -18.97
N PRO A 80 33.45 -32.40 -19.03
CA PRO A 80 34.48 -31.51 -19.55
C PRO A 80 34.14 -31.17 -20.99
N VAL A 81 34.03 -29.88 -21.29
CA VAL A 81 33.83 -29.41 -22.66
C VAL A 81 35.12 -29.72 -23.42
N ALA A 82 35.06 -30.65 -24.36
CA ALA A 82 36.19 -30.96 -25.22
C ALA A 82 36.62 -29.69 -25.97
N PRO A 83 37.93 -29.39 -26.06
CA PRO A 83 38.40 -28.23 -26.80
C PRO A 83 37.96 -28.37 -28.27
N LYS A 84 37.23 -27.37 -28.76
CA LYS A 84 36.92 -27.27 -30.20
C LYS A 84 38.24 -27.08 -30.94
N GLN A 85 38.62 -28.07 -31.74
CA GLN A 85 39.68 -27.96 -32.76
C GLN A 85 39.22 -27.05 -33.90
#